data_AF-A0A2V7JSH1-F1
#
_entry.id   AF-A0A2V7JSH1-F1
#
_cell.length_a   1.000
_cell.length_b   1.000
_cell.length_c   1.000
_cell.angle_alpha   90.00
_cell.angle_beta   90.00
_cell.angle_gamma   90.00
#
_symmetry.space_group_name_H-M   'P 1'
#
loop_
_entity.id
_entity.type
_entity.pdbx_description
1 polymer ?
#
loop_
_entity_poly.entity_id
_entity_poly.type
_entity_poly.pdbx_seq_one_letter_code
_entity_poly.pdbx_strand_id
1 'polypeptide(L)'
;MRSWGDHPKFLDLVAERVAQALQRFPSPQAVQVLFTAHSLPERILASGNQYPAELRVSAAAVARRAGLATWHFAFQSAGATSEPWLGPEAGALMTELAGQGHEAFLIVPIGFVCDHVEVLYDVDIAYPRRAPRAHRVAQRRSAARGRPGGDRPQRRGEARVAVTVAVVGAGITGLSAAWELARAGGAVDVIVLDAERRPGGMIVSERRDGFVVEGGPDGFLAAEPDIQDLACEIGIGHRLVDQLVPGSSLWTGTRLEPLAEGQAAELLGIQTTAASQLSRGFRSFASGMAEVVEALVTKLGQRLRRAQGVTGLAPATRGWRLSITGGSSLNVDAVVLAVPAWVTSRLLASVGGDAARSLNDVIYHPSLTVSLAYRVDQVPPGLEGGGAGFVSAVEAKGSVRACTYAWRKYPGRAPDGYALLRAFLGPVDGDPGAIAHAELGPILGLRGGAPLWTRAFEWPHGLPRYHRGHAERVARVRKRLARLAPLAIAGAGLDGAGVSACVRSGREAARSVLERLGS
;
A
#
# COMPACT_ATOMS: atom_id res chain seq x y z
N MET A 1 -4.73 5.93 -25.96
CA MET A 1 -5.04 4.83 -26.90
C MET A 1 -6.55 4.73 -26.96
N ARG A 2 -7.19 4.96 -28.12
CA ARG A 2 -8.66 5.19 -28.22
C ARG A 2 -9.50 3.92 -28.43
N SER A 3 -8.89 2.78 -28.77
CA SER A 3 -9.50 1.44 -28.77
C SER A 3 -8.38 0.39 -28.79
N TRP A 4 -8.59 -0.78 -28.19
CA TRP A 4 -7.58 -1.85 -28.07
C TRP A 4 -8.08 -3.27 -28.37
N GLY A 5 -9.40 -3.45 -28.49
CA GLY A 5 -10.04 -4.77 -28.58
C GLY A 5 -9.70 -5.55 -29.85
N ASP A 6 -9.37 -4.87 -30.94
CA ASP A 6 -9.02 -5.47 -32.23
C ASP A 6 -7.52 -5.69 -32.44
N HIS A 7 -6.68 -5.32 -31.47
CA HIS A 7 -5.23 -5.37 -31.64
C HIS A 7 -4.74 -6.82 -31.86
N PRO A 8 -4.07 -7.16 -32.98
CA PRO A 8 -3.75 -8.54 -33.35
C PRO A 8 -3.00 -9.32 -32.25
N LYS A 9 -1.96 -8.71 -31.64
CA LYS A 9 -1.19 -9.35 -30.55
C LYS A 9 -2.03 -9.69 -29.32
N PHE A 10 -3.06 -8.90 -29.02
CA PHE A 10 -3.97 -9.18 -27.90
C PHE A 10 -4.85 -10.39 -28.26
N LEU A 11 -5.45 -10.36 -29.45
CA LEU A 11 -6.33 -11.43 -29.93
C LEU A 11 -5.60 -12.77 -30.05
N ASP A 12 -4.37 -12.77 -30.57
CA ASP A 12 -3.55 -13.98 -30.73
C ASP A 12 -3.16 -14.56 -29.35
N LEU A 13 -2.76 -13.70 -28.40
CA LEU A 13 -2.42 -14.11 -27.05
C LEU A 13 -3.61 -14.75 -26.31
N VAL A 14 -4.79 -14.14 -26.42
CA VAL A 14 -5.99 -14.69 -25.76
C VAL A 14 -6.42 -15.98 -26.44
N ALA A 15 -6.38 -16.06 -27.77
CA ALA A 15 -6.73 -17.26 -28.52
C ALA A 15 -5.82 -18.45 -28.18
N GLU A 16 -4.50 -18.23 -28.13
CA GLU A 16 -3.53 -19.26 -27.74
C GLU A 16 -3.85 -19.81 -26.33
N ARG A 17 -4.20 -18.92 -25.41
CA ARG A 17 -4.55 -19.30 -24.03
C ARG A 17 -5.84 -20.10 -23.97
N VAL A 18 -6.88 -19.68 -24.69
CA VAL A 18 -8.14 -20.42 -24.77
C VAL A 18 -7.88 -21.83 -25.28
N ALA A 19 -7.11 -21.98 -26.36
CA ALA A 19 -6.73 -23.29 -26.90
C ALA A 19 -5.96 -24.15 -25.87
N GLN A 20 -4.97 -23.58 -25.18
CA GLN A 20 -4.21 -24.28 -24.14
C GLN A 20 -5.05 -24.72 -22.93
N ALA A 21 -6.08 -23.96 -22.56
CA ALA A 21 -6.94 -24.33 -21.45
C ALA A 21 -7.96 -25.39 -21.82
N LEU A 22 -8.49 -25.34 -23.04
CA LEU A 22 -9.38 -26.37 -23.55
C LEU A 22 -8.72 -27.74 -23.52
N GLN A 23 -7.42 -27.82 -23.81
CA GLN A 23 -6.62 -29.05 -23.71
C GLN A 23 -6.54 -29.65 -22.29
N ARG A 24 -6.93 -28.90 -21.24
CA ARG A 24 -6.96 -29.41 -19.85
C ARG A 24 -8.25 -30.16 -19.53
N PHE A 25 -9.27 -30.06 -20.38
CA PHE A 25 -10.51 -30.80 -20.22
C PHE A 25 -10.41 -32.16 -20.94
N PRO A 26 -10.96 -33.24 -20.37
CA PRO A 26 -10.97 -34.56 -21.02
C PRO A 26 -11.65 -34.57 -22.39
N SER A 27 -12.70 -33.74 -22.55
CA SER A 27 -13.45 -33.58 -23.80
C SER A 27 -13.54 -32.09 -24.18
N PRO A 28 -12.49 -31.52 -24.80
CA PRO A 28 -12.43 -30.09 -25.11
C PRO A 28 -13.61 -29.59 -25.96
N GLN A 29 -14.15 -30.45 -26.84
CA GLN A 29 -15.28 -30.12 -27.72
C GLN A 29 -16.62 -29.99 -26.98
N ALA A 30 -16.74 -30.54 -25.76
CA ALA A 30 -17.95 -30.45 -24.94
C ALA A 30 -17.97 -29.21 -24.03
N VAL A 31 -16.87 -28.45 -23.98
CA VAL A 31 -16.71 -27.30 -23.08
C VAL A 31 -17.42 -26.07 -23.64
N GLN A 32 -18.28 -25.46 -22.85
CA GLN A 32 -18.92 -24.19 -23.16
C GLN A 32 -17.98 -23.03 -22.83
N VAL A 33 -17.49 -22.32 -23.86
CA VAL A 33 -16.61 -21.16 -23.68
C VAL A 33 -17.44 -19.90 -23.51
N LEU A 34 -17.32 -19.24 -22.36
CA LEU A 34 -18.02 -17.99 -22.04
C LEU A 34 -17.03 -16.84 -22.01
N PHE A 35 -17.14 -15.91 -22.96
CA PHE A 35 -16.43 -14.65 -22.89
C PHE A 35 -17.18 -13.68 -21.98
N THR A 36 -16.47 -13.09 -21.02
CA THR A 36 -17.10 -12.24 -20.01
C THR A 36 -16.47 -10.86 -19.88
N ALA A 37 -17.26 -9.89 -19.46
CA ALA A 37 -16.81 -8.54 -19.14
C ALA A 37 -17.56 -7.99 -17.91
N HIS A 38 -17.00 -6.97 -17.27
CA HIS A 38 -17.68 -6.32 -16.15
C HIS A 38 -18.95 -5.63 -16.65
N SER A 39 -20.06 -5.87 -15.96
CA SER A 39 -21.32 -5.23 -16.32
C SER A 39 -21.27 -3.72 -16.03
N LEU A 40 -22.00 -2.96 -16.82
CA LEU A 40 -22.20 -1.52 -16.62
C LEU A 40 -23.71 -1.26 -16.53
N PRO A 41 -24.14 -0.16 -15.89
CA PRO A 41 -25.55 0.21 -15.88
C PRO A 41 -26.07 0.44 -17.31
N GLU A 42 -27.29 -0.01 -17.62
CA GLU A 42 -27.85 0.02 -18.97
C GLU A 42 -27.90 1.42 -19.59
N ARG A 43 -27.99 2.48 -18.77
CA ARG A 43 -27.95 3.88 -19.23
C ARG A 43 -26.73 4.22 -20.08
N ILE A 44 -25.66 3.43 -20.01
CA ILE A 44 -24.46 3.63 -20.86
C ILE A 44 -24.73 3.37 -22.34
N LEU A 45 -25.81 2.67 -22.70
CA LEU A 45 -26.24 2.51 -24.09
C LEU A 45 -26.82 3.83 -24.65
N ALA A 46 -27.50 4.61 -23.81
CA ALA A 46 -28.07 5.90 -24.20
C ALA A 46 -27.00 6.97 -24.49
N SER A 47 -25.78 6.80 -23.98
CA SER A 47 -24.66 7.70 -24.26
C SER A 47 -23.87 7.34 -25.52
N GLY A 48 -24.32 6.34 -26.30
CA GLY A 48 -23.65 5.91 -27.53
C GLY A 48 -22.31 5.22 -27.29
N ASN A 49 -22.08 4.66 -26.10
CA ASN A 49 -20.81 4.01 -25.76
C ASN A 49 -20.62 2.73 -26.59
N GLN A 50 -19.50 2.66 -27.31
CA GLN A 50 -19.13 1.55 -28.18
C GLN A 50 -18.60 0.32 -27.42
N TYR A 51 -18.33 0.45 -26.12
CA TYR A 51 -17.72 -0.57 -25.27
C TYR A 51 -18.35 -1.96 -25.38
N PRO A 52 -19.70 -2.16 -25.27
CA PRO A 52 -20.29 -3.48 -25.42
C PRO A 52 -20.10 -4.10 -26.81
N ALA A 53 -20.10 -3.26 -27.86
CA ALA A 53 -19.91 -3.71 -29.23
C ALA A 53 -18.45 -4.13 -29.48
N GLU A 54 -17.48 -3.35 -29.00
CA GLU A 54 -16.05 -3.66 -29.11
C GLU A 54 -15.68 -4.98 -28.42
N LEU A 55 -16.28 -5.26 -27.27
CA LEU A 55 -16.06 -6.52 -26.54
C LEU A 55 -16.57 -7.74 -27.31
N ARG A 56 -17.74 -7.62 -27.96
CA ARG A 56 -18.31 -8.68 -28.79
C ARG A 56 -17.46 -8.93 -30.04
N VAL A 57 -16.96 -7.87 -30.67
CA VAL A 57 -16.03 -7.98 -31.80
C VAL A 57 -14.75 -8.71 -31.37
N SER A 58 -14.20 -8.35 -30.20
CA SER A 58 -13.00 -8.98 -29.64
C SER A 58 -13.24 -10.47 -29.34
N ALA A 59 -14.35 -10.81 -28.69
CA ALA A 59 -14.72 -12.19 -28.39
C ALA A 59 -14.87 -13.04 -29.66
N ALA A 60 -15.57 -12.54 -30.67
CA ALA A 60 -15.73 -13.23 -31.95
C ALA A 60 -14.39 -13.40 -32.69
N ALA A 61 -13.50 -12.41 -32.59
CA ALA A 61 -12.18 -12.45 -33.21
C ALA A 61 -11.23 -13.45 -32.51
N VAL A 62 -11.32 -13.59 -31.19
CA VAL A 62 -10.63 -14.63 -30.42
C VAL A 62 -11.21 -16.01 -30.71
N ALA A 63 -12.53 -16.16 -30.72
CA ALA A 63 -13.21 -17.43 -30.97
C ALA A 63 -12.82 -18.03 -32.33
N ARG A 64 -12.77 -17.19 -33.38
CA ARG A 64 -12.28 -17.61 -34.71
C ARG A 64 -10.83 -18.08 -34.68
N ARG A 65 -9.92 -17.33 -34.03
CA ARG A 65 -8.51 -17.70 -33.93
C ARG A 65 -8.27 -18.98 -33.12
N ALA A 66 -9.09 -19.21 -32.09
CA ALA A 66 -9.02 -20.39 -31.24
C ALA A 66 -9.78 -21.60 -31.82
N GLY A 67 -10.43 -21.47 -32.98
CA GLY A 67 -11.18 -22.56 -33.62
C GLY A 67 -12.43 -23.00 -32.86
N LEU A 68 -13.09 -22.10 -32.13
CA LEU A 68 -14.28 -22.44 -31.35
C LEU A 68 -15.51 -22.54 -32.24
N ALA A 69 -16.16 -23.70 -32.25
CA ALA A 69 -17.44 -23.90 -32.94
C ALA A 69 -18.62 -23.27 -32.18
N THR A 70 -18.57 -23.31 -30.84
CA THR A 70 -19.61 -22.78 -29.95
C THR A 70 -18.99 -21.93 -28.86
N TRP A 71 -19.50 -20.71 -28.68
CA TRP A 71 -19.07 -19.79 -27.63
C TRP A 71 -20.22 -18.85 -27.26
N HIS A 72 -20.14 -18.27 -26.08
CA HIS A 72 -21.16 -17.39 -25.52
C HIS A 72 -20.54 -16.09 -25.02
N PHE A 73 -21.36 -15.04 -24.88
CA PHE A 73 -20.96 -13.77 -24.29
C PHE A 73 -21.90 -13.38 -23.16
N ALA A 74 -21.34 -12.98 -22.02
CA ALA A 74 -22.11 -12.54 -20.87
C ALA A 74 -21.39 -11.43 -20.09
N PHE A 75 -22.13 -10.74 -19.23
CA PHE A 75 -21.60 -9.78 -18.29
C PHE A 75 -21.55 -10.37 -16.87
N GLN A 76 -20.65 -9.87 -16.03
CA GLN A 76 -20.47 -10.32 -14.65
C GLN A 76 -20.20 -9.16 -13.71
N SER A 77 -20.25 -9.41 -12.39
CA SER A 77 -19.96 -8.40 -11.36
C SER A 77 -20.90 -7.18 -11.42
N ALA A 78 -22.20 -7.41 -11.60
CA ALA A 78 -23.23 -6.37 -11.46
C ALA A 78 -23.38 -5.95 -9.98
N GLY A 79 -23.32 -4.65 -9.70
CA GLY A 79 -23.43 -4.13 -8.33
C GLY A 79 -24.85 -4.18 -7.77
N ALA A 80 -24.99 -4.29 -6.45
CA ALA A 80 -26.30 -4.27 -5.76
C ALA A 80 -26.90 -2.85 -5.77
N THR A 81 -27.50 -2.48 -6.89
CA THR A 81 -28.15 -1.18 -7.13
C THR A 81 -29.53 -1.41 -7.74
N SER A 82 -30.42 -0.44 -7.60
CA SER A 82 -31.79 -0.49 -8.13
C SER A 82 -31.89 -0.28 -9.64
N GLU A 83 -30.77 -0.03 -10.33
CA GLU A 83 -30.71 0.24 -11.77
C GLU A 83 -30.46 -1.08 -12.54
N PRO A 84 -31.10 -1.31 -13.70
CA PRO A 84 -30.82 -2.47 -14.53
C PRO A 84 -29.40 -2.43 -15.13
N TRP A 85 -28.79 -3.61 -15.23
CA TRP A 85 -27.41 -3.82 -15.69
C TRP A 85 -27.40 -4.56 -17.03
N LEU A 86 -26.36 -4.33 -17.83
CA LEU A 86 -26.18 -5.03 -19.11
C LEU A 86 -26.18 -6.55 -18.93
N GLY A 87 -27.01 -7.23 -19.73
CA GLY A 87 -27.17 -8.69 -19.74
C GLY A 87 -26.73 -9.36 -21.05
N PRO A 88 -26.71 -10.71 -21.10
CA PRO A 88 -27.09 -11.61 -20.01
C PRO A 88 -26.03 -11.71 -18.90
N GLU A 89 -26.44 -12.02 -17.67
CA GLU A 89 -25.53 -12.27 -16.54
C GLU A 89 -24.91 -13.67 -16.66
N ALA A 90 -23.60 -13.78 -16.45
CA ALA A 90 -22.84 -15.00 -16.71
C ALA A 90 -23.31 -16.19 -15.84
N GLY A 91 -23.63 -15.98 -14.57
CA GLY A 91 -24.19 -17.01 -13.69
C GLY A 91 -25.57 -17.50 -14.13
N ALA A 92 -26.45 -16.60 -14.58
CA ALA A 92 -27.75 -16.96 -15.14
C ALA A 92 -27.60 -17.79 -16.42
N LEU A 93 -26.74 -17.35 -17.34
CA LEU A 93 -26.45 -18.07 -18.58
C LEU A 93 -25.84 -19.46 -18.33
N MET A 94 -24.91 -19.57 -17.36
CA MET A 94 -24.36 -20.87 -16.97
C MET A 94 -25.43 -21.79 -16.39
N THR A 95 -26.38 -21.25 -15.63
CA THR A 95 -27.48 -22.03 -15.04
C THR A 95 -28.40 -22.57 -16.14
N GLU A 96 -28.71 -21.74 -17.14
CA GLU A 96 -29.49 -22.13 -18.31
C GLU A 96 -28.79 -23.25 -19.11
N LEU A 97 -27.52 -23.07 -19.45
CA LEU A 97 -26.73 -24.06 -20.19
C LEU A 97 -26.56 -25.37 -19.39
N ALA A 98 -26.40 -25.27 -18.07
CA ALA A 98 -26.38 -26.46 -17.22
C ALA A 98 -27.72 -27.21 -17.23
N GLY A 99 -28.84 -26.49 -17.26
CA GLY A 99 -30.19 -27.06 -17.45
C GLY A 99 -30.37 -27.78 -18.80
N GLN A 100 -29.55 -27.43 -19.80
CA GLN A 100 -29.50 -28.09 -21.11
C GLN A 100 -28.53 -29.28 -21.15
N GLY A 101 -27.92 -29.65 -20.02
CA GLY A 101 -27.01 -30.80 -19.91
C GLY A 101 -25.53 -30.47 -20.13
N HIS A 102 -25.14 -29.20 -20.20
CA HIS A 102 -23.73 -28.82 -20.26
C HIS A 102 -23.07 -28.82 -18.88
N GLU A 103 -22.02 -29.62 -18.70
CA GLU A 103 -21.35 -29.73 -17.40
C GLU A 103 -20.01 -28.99 -17.32
N ALA A 104 -19.38 -28.68 -18.45
CA ALA A 104 -18.04 -28.12 -18.51
C ALA A 104 -18.05 -26.70 -19.09
N PHE A 105 -17.49 -25.75 -18.33
CA PHE A 105 -17.47 -24.34 -18.71
C PHE A 105 -16.05 -23.78 -18.62
N LEU A 106 -15.68 -22.98 -19.62
CA LEU A 106 -14.43 -22.22 -19.66
C LEU A 106 -14.75 -20.73 -19.72
N ILE A 107 -14.43 -20.00 -18.65
CA ILE A 107 -14.70 -18.57 -18.57
C ILE A 107 -13.47 -17.78 -19.00
N VAL A 108 -13.68 -16.85 -19.93
CA VAL A 108 -12.65 -16.04 -20.59
C VAL A 108 -12.97 -14.56 -20.41
N PRO A 109 -12.43 -13.90 -19.37
CA PRO A 109 -12.61 -12.47 -19.18
C PRO A 109 -11.93 -11.71 -20.34
N ILE A 110 -12.73 -11.15 -21.25
CA ILE A 110 -12.26 -10.48 -22.47
C ILE A 110 -12.16 -8.96 -22.30
N GLY A 111 -12.88 -8.40 -21.31
CA GLY A 111 -12.93 -6.95 -21.07
C GLY A 111 -11.74 -6.33 -20.37
N PHE A 112 -10.71 -7.11 -20.02
CA PHE A 112 -9.53 -6.63 -19.31
C PHE A 112 -8.24 -7.26 -19.85
N VAL A 113 -7.17 -6.47 -19.90
CA VAL A 113 -5.81 -6.94 -20.22
C VAL A 113 -5.15 -7.60 -18.99
N CYS A 114 -5.70 -7.40 -17.80
CA CYS A 114 -5.29 -7.98 -16.52
C CYS A 114 -6.50 -8.13 -15.57
N ASP A 115 -6.49 -9.16 -14.72
CA ASP A 115 -7.66 -9.53 -13.90
C ASP A 115 -8.10 -8.46 -12.89
N HIS A 116 -9.41 -8.27 -12.74
CA HIS A 116 -10.07 -7.45 -11.70
C HIS A 116 -10.56 -8.36 -10.55
N VAL A 117 -10.56 -7.86 -9.31
CA VAL A 117 -10.83 -8.64 -8.08
C VAL A 117 -12.23 -9.29 -8.07
N GLU A 118 -13.22 -8.64 -8.66
CA GLU A 118 -14.62 -9.13 -8.70
C GLU A 118 -14.80 -10.30 -9.66
N VAL A 119 -13.94 -10.41 -10.69
CA VAL A 119 -13.92 -11.54 -11.63
C VAL A 119 -13.45 -12.84 -10.96
N LEU A 120 -12.64 -12.73 -9.91
CA LEU A 120 -12.08 -13.87 -9.18
C LEU A 120 -13.08 -14.50 -8.20
N TYR A 121 -13.95 -13.70 -7.56
CA TYR A 121 -15.00 -14.24 -6.68
C TYR A 121 -16.04 -15.02 -7.47
N ASP A 122 -16.50 -14.45 -8.59
CA ASP A 122 -17.52 -15.07 -9.43
C ASP A 122 -17.03 -16.42 -10.00
N VAL A 123 -15.80 -16.44 -10.55
CA VAL A 123 -15.24 -17.61 -11.25
C VAL A 123 -14.70 -18.70 -10.32
N ASP A 124 -14.04 -18.35 -9.21
CA ASP A 124 -13.38 -19.33 -8.35
C ASP A 124 -14.24 -19.75 -7.14
N ILE A 125 -15.32 -19.02 -6.82
CA ILE A 125 -16.17 -19.27 -5.64
C ILE A 125 -17.67 -19.39 -6.01
N ALA A 126 -18.25 -18.46 -6.77
CA ALA A 126 -19.69 -18.44 -7.01
C ALA A 126 -20.14 -19.48 -8.06
N TYR A 127 -19.43 -19.61 -9.19
CA TYR A 127 -19.80 -20.53 -10.27
C TYR A 127 -19.52 -22.01 -9.97
N PRO A 128 -18.44 -22.41 -9.27
CA PRO A 128 -18.25 -23.80 -8.86
C PRO A 128 -19.33 -24.32 -7.89
N ARG A 129 -19.99 -23.42 -7.14
CA ARG A 129 -21.15 -23.77 -6.29
C ARG A 129 -22.43 -24.03 -7.10
N ARG A 130 -22.49 -23.59 -8.36
CA ARG A 130 -23.64 -23.76 -9.26
C ARG A 130 -23.43 -24.86 -10.31
N ALA A 131 -22.18 -25.14 -10.72
CA ALA A 131 -21.82 -26.20 -11.65
C ALA A 131 -20.48 -26.86 -11.24
N PRO A 132 -20.44 -28.16 -10.89
CA PRO A 132 -19.27 -28.81 -10.27
C PRO A 132 -18.00 -28.95 -11.14
N ARG A 133 -18.01 -28.53 -12.42
CA ARG A 133 -16.88 -28.71 -13.36
C ARG A 133 -16.56 -27.46 -14.20
N ALA A 134 -16.57 -26.28 -13.59
CA ALA A 134 -15.99 -25.07 -14.18
C ALA A 134 -14.46 -25.07 -13.97
N HIS A 135 -13.67 -25.01 -15.06
CA HIS A 135 -12.21 -24.82 -14.97
C HIS A 135 -11.77 -23.59 -15.76
N ARG A 136 -10.81 -22.84 -15.21
CA ARG A 136 -10.28 -21.60 -15.79
C ARG A 136 -9.01 -21.84 -16.61
N VAL A 137 -8.84 -21.02 -17.66
CA VAL A 137 -7.52 -20.77 -18.25
C VAL A 137 -6.61 -20.08 -17.23
N ALA A 138 -5.74 -20.82 -16.54
CA ALA A 138 -4.71 -20.20 -15.72
C ALA A 138 -3.60 -19.60 -16.62
N GLN A 139 -3.39 -18.29 -16.55
CA GLN A 139 -2.19 -17.63 -17.08
C GLN A 139 -1.03 -17.88 -16.11
N ARG A 140 -0.23 -18.93 -16.33
CA ARG A 140 1.03 -19.15 -15.61
C ARG A 140 2.20 -18.99 -16.57
N ARG A 141 3.23 -18.25 -16.15
CA ARG A 141 4.56 -18.23 -16.79
C ARG A 141 5.23 -19.59 -16.54
N SER A 142 5.64 -20.26 -17.62
CA SER A 142 6.40 -21.50 -17.59
C SER A 142 7.85 -21.23 -17.17
N ALA A 143 8.30 -21.84 -16.07
CA ALA A 143 9.72 -22.09 -15.85
C ALA A 143 10.05 -23.51 -16.35
N ALA A 144 11.20 -23.65 -17.02
CA ALA A 144 11.64 -24.85 -17.71
C ALA A 144 11.74 -26.07 -16.77
N ARG A 145 11.23 -27.22 -17.24
CA ARG A 145 11.43 -28.53 -16.60
C ARG A 145 12.73 -29.14 -17.09
N GLY A 146 13.61 -29.50 -16.17
CA GLY A 146 14.67 -30.49 -16.37
C GLY A 146 14.73 -31.42 -15.16
N ARG A 147 14.53 -32.72 -15.40
CA ARG A 147 14.91 -33.83 -14.50
C ARG A 147 15.65 -34.85 -15.38
N PRO A 148 16.71 -35.48 -14.87
CA PRO A 148 16.60 -36.89 -14.47
C PRO A 148 17.15 -37.09 -13.02
N GLY A 149 16.57 -37.98 -12.22
CA GLY A 149 17.08 -39.35 -11.98
C GLY A 149 18.29 -39.27 -11.03
N GLY A 150 18.31 -39.73 -9.79
CA GLY A 150 17.68 -40.86 -9.14
C GLY A 150 18.75 -41.40 -8.19
N ASP A 151 18.57 -41.29 -6.88
CA ASP A 151 19.18 -42.19 -5.90
C ASP A 151 18.54 -42.03 -4.52
N ARG A 152 18.44 -43.15 -3.79
CA ARG A 152 17.79 -43.28 -2.47
C ARG A 152 18.76 -42.95 -1.32
N PRO A 153 18.26 -42.75 -0.09
CA PRO A 153 18.70 -41.66 0.78
C PRO A 153 19.83 -42.06 1.74
N GLN A 154 20.80 -41.16 1.92
CA GLN A 154 21.62 -41.14 3.13
C GLN A 154 20.95 -40.27 4.20
N ARG A 155 20.57 -40.89 5.31
CA ARG A 155 20.26 -40.21 6.56
C ARG A 155 21.54 -39.61 7.14
N ARG A 156 21.57 -38.28 7.36
CA ARG A 156 22.19 -37.63 8.53
C ARG A 156 21.97 -36.10 8.52
N GLY A 157 21.53 -35.59 9.67
CA GLY A 157 21.34 -34.18 9.99
C GLY A 157 19.86 -33.80 10.06
N GLU A 158 19.32 -33.61 11.27
CA GLU A 158 18.03 -32.95 11.47
C GLU A 158 18.09 -31.53 10.91
N ALA A 159 17.77 -31.38 9.63
CA ALA A 159 17.44 -30.09 9.05
C ALA A 159 16.13 -29.65 9.72
N ARG A 160 16.21 -28.73 10.69
CA ARG A 160 15.03 -27.99 11.15
C ARG A 160 14.33 -27.48 9.88
N VAL A 161 13.09 -27.94 9.65
CA VAL A 161 12.27 -27.44 8.55
C VAL A 161 12.11 -25.94 8.77
N ALA A 162 12.71 -25.12 7.90
CA ALA A 162 12.68 -23.68 8.02
C ALA A 162 11.22 -23.20 8.08
N VAL A 163 10.89 -22.47 9.14
CA VAL A 163 9.56 -21.92 9.38
C VAL A 163 9.39 -20.71 8.48
N THR A 164 8.37 -20.69 7.64
CA THR A 164 8.13 -19.57 6.73
C THR A 164 7.23 -18.53 7.38
N VAL A 165 7.68 -17.29 7.47
CA VAL A 165 6.91 -16.16 8.01
C VAL A 165 6.69 -15.11 6.92
N ALA A 166 5.42 -14.79 6.66
CA ALA A 166 5.08 -13.69 5.76
C ALA A 166 4.90 -12.38 6.55
N VAL A 167 5.56 -11.31 6.10
CA VAL A 167 5.26 -9.94 6.51
C VAL A 167 4.48 -9.26 5.39
N VAL A 168 3.28 -8.79 5.70
CA VAL A 168 2.38 -8.13 4.74
C VAL A 168 2.47 -6.63 4.95
N GLY A 169 2.92 -5.90 3.93
CA GLY A 169 3.24 -4.47 3.97
C GLY A 169 4.73 -4.22 4.14
N ALA A 170 5.31 -3.41 3.26
CA ALA A 170 6.71 -2.98 3.23
C ALA A 170 6.85 -1.47 3.52
N GLY A 171 5.94 -0.92 4.34
CA GLY A 171 6.21 0.30 5.09
C GLY A 171 7.27 0.07 6.18
N ILE A 172 7.69 1.13 6.88
CA ILE A 172 8.75 1.03 7.90
C ILE A 172 8.43 -0.02 8.99
N THR A 173 7.17 -0.15 9.41
CA THR A 173 6.75 -1.20 10.36
C THR A 173 7.05 -2.60 9.84
N GLY A 174 6.65 -2.91 8.61
CA GLY A 174 6.84 -4.24 8.05
C GLY A 174 8.30 -4.53 7.72
N LEU A 175 9.05 -3.55 7.23
CA LEU A 175 10.49 -3.70 7.00
C LEU A 175 11.25 -3.94 8.31
N SER A 176 10.88 -3.25 9.39
CA SER A 176 11.45 -3.48 10.73
C SER A 176 11.08 -4.85 11.29
N ALA A 177 9.83 -5.30 11.10
CA ALA A 177 9.40 -6.65 11.49
C ALA A 177 10.20 -7.72 10.73
N ALA A 178 10.34 -7.55 9.41
CA ALA A 178 11.08 -8.48 8.56
C ALA A 178 12.57 -8.53 8.92
N TRP A 179 13.17 -7.38 9.27
CA TRP A 179 14.55 -7.32 9.75
C TRP A 179 14.72 -8.07 11.07
N GLU A 180 13.83 -7.85 12.04
CA GLU A 180 13.85 -8.56 13.32
C GLU A 180 13.73 -10.08 13.12
N LEU A 181 12.80 -10.54 12.26
CA LEU A 181 12.65 -11.95 11.92
C LEU A 181 13.90 -12.53 11.22
N ALA A 182 14.47 -11.78 10.27
CA ALA A 182 15.65 -12.24 9.53
C ALA A 182 16.89 -12.39 10.43
N ARG A 183 16.96 -11.61 11.52
CA ARG A 183 18.03 -11.68 12.52
C ARG A 183 17.92 -12.90 13.45
N ALA A 184 16.75 -13.52 13.56
CA ALA A 184 16.56 -14.73 14.36
C ALA A 184 17.28 -15.97 13.77
N GLY A 185 17.86 -15.85 12.57
CA GLY A 185 18.74 -16.85 11.97
C GLY A 185 18.04 -17.88 11.07
N GLY A 186 18.78 -18.91 10.66
CA GLY A 186 18.38 -19.85 9.59
C GLY A 186 17.18 -20.76 9.87
N ALA A 187 16.56 -20.65 11.05
CA ALA A 187 15.33 -21.37 11.37
C ALA A 187 14.08 -20.70 10.76
N VAL A 188 14.17 -19.44 10.33
CA VAL A 188 13.04 -18.66 9.81
C VAL A 188 13.32 -18.16 8.40
N ASP A 189 12.48 -18.58 7.44
CA ASP A 189 12.43 -17.99 6.11
C ASP A 189 11.42 -16.84 6.09
N VAL A 190 11.87 -15.64 5.70
CA VAL A 190 11.07 -14.42 5.78
C VAL A 190 10.72 -13.95 4.38
N ILE A 191 9.43 -13.74 4.13
CA ILE A 191 8.92 -13.19 2.87
C ILE A 191 8.17 -11.90 3.17
N VAL A 192 8.56 -10.80 2.55
CA VAL A 192 7.85 -9.52 2.64
C VAL A 192 7.02 -9.34 1.37
N LEU A 193 5.72 -9.13 1.52
CA LEU A 193 4.77 -8.93 0.43
C LEU A 193 4.20 -7.52 0.50
N ASP A 194 4.31 -6.75 -0.58
CA ASP A 194 3.75 -5.40 -0.65
C ASP A 194 2.96 -5.19 -1.94
N ALA A 195 1.82 -4.49 -1.84
CA ALA A 195 0.94 -4.20 -2.98
C ALA A 195 1.55 -3.16 -3.94
N GLU A 196 2.37 -2.26 -3.42
CA GLU A 196 3.01 -1.20 -4.17
C GLU A 196 4.30 -1.65 -4.84
N ARG A 197 4.71 -0.90 -5.87
CA ARG A 197 6.01 -1.08 -6.53
C ARG A 197 7.16 -0.47 -5.73
N ARG A 198 6.87 0.52 -4.89
CA ARG A 198 7.85 1.27 -4.11
C ARG A 198 7.69 0.93 -2.62
N PRO A 199 8.71 0.35 -1.97
CA PRO A 199 8.68 0.16 -0.52
C PRO A 199 8.80 1.49 0.23
N GLY A 200 8.50 1.46 1.52
CA GLY A 200 8.59 2.61 2.43
C GLY A 200 7.23 3.20 2.82
N GLY A 201 6.17 2.92 2.07
CA GLY A 201 4.84 3.45 2.32
C GLY A 201 4.86 4.98 2.35
N MET A 202 4.45 5.56 3.49
CA MET A 202 4.43 7.00 3.73
C MET A 202 5.82 7.65 3.78
N ILE A 203 6.89 6.89 3.99
CA ILE A 203 8.25 7.43 3.95
C ILE A 203 8.68 7.60 2.50
N VAL A 204 8.85 8.86 2.09
CA VAL A 204 9.23 9.27 0.75
C VAL A 204 10.20 10.43 0.86
N SER A 205 11.38 10.28 0.27
CA SER A 205 12.31 11.37 0.05
C SER A 205 12.71 11.40 -1.43
N GLU A 206 12.55 12.55 -2.07
CA GLU A 206 13.06 12.82 -3.42
C GLU A 206 14.35 13.62 -3.31
N ARG A 207 15.39 13.23 -4.06
CA ARG A 207 16.65 13.98 -4.15
C ARG A 207 16.76 14.52 -5.57
N ARG A 208 16.82 15.84 -5.73
CA ARG A 208 16.79 16.49 -7.04
C ARG A 208 17.55 17.81 -6.97
N ASP A 209 18.46 18.05 -7.92
CA ASP A 209 19.19 19.32 -8.05
C ASP A 209 19.87 19.77 -6.73
N GLY A 210 20.35 18.80 -5.95
CA GLY A 210 20.95 19.00 -4.63
C GLY A 210 19.97 19.28 -3.48
N PHE A 211 18.66 19.31 -3.73
CA PHE A 211 17.62 19.37 -2.71
C PHE A 211 17.25 17.98 -2.21
N VAL A 212 16.85 17.90 -0.93
CA VAL A 212 16.26 16.71 -0.31
C VAL A 212 14.85 17.04 0.16
N VAL A 213 13.86 16.47 -0.53
CA VAL A 213 12.44 16.80 -0.42
C VAL A 213 11.70 15.66 0.25
N GLU A 214 10.97 15.94 1.33
CA GLU A 214 10.23 14.93 2.08
C GLU A 214 8.74 14.94 1.69
N GLY A 215 8.21 13.78 1.31
CA GLY A 215 6.80 13.60 1.00
C GLY A 215 5.94 13.21 2.20
N GLY A 216 6.53 12.62 3.24
CA GLY A 216 5.83 12.16 4.45
C GLY A 216 6.48 12.67 5.73
N PRO A 217 7.01 11.81 6.63
CA PRO A 217 7.76 12.29 7.78
C PRO A 217 9.06 12.97 7.33
N ASP A 218 9.41 14.11 7.93
CA ASP A 218 10.68 14.81 7.73
C ASP A 218 11.74 14.48 8.80
N GLY A 219 11.32 13.84 9.89
CA GLY A 219 12.18 13.41 10.98
C GLY A 219 11.40 12.62 12.03
N PHE A 220 12.05 12.42 13.17
CA PHE A 220 11.50 11.73 14.34
C PHE A 220 12.09 12.33 15.62
N LEU A 221 11.47 12.05 16.76
CA LEU A 221 11.91 12.58 18.04
C LEU A 221 13.26 11.97 18.44
N ALA A 222 14.23 12.81 18.81
CA ALA A 222 15.53 12.36 19.28
C ALA A 222 15.41 11.51 20.57
N ALA A 223 14.35 11.72 21.35
CA ALA A 223 14.05 10.97 22.57
C ALA A 223 13.57 9.54 22.32
N GLU A 224 13.20 9.17 21.09
CA GLU A 224 12.69 7.83 20.77
C GLU A 224 13.80 6.98 20.13
N PRO A 225 14.32 5.94 20.81
CA PRO A 225 15.53 5.24 20.37
C PRO A 225 15.28 4.22 19.25
N ASP A 226 14.07 3.68 19.08
CA ASP A 226 13.86 2.48 18.26
C ASP A 226 14.34 2.60 16.80
N ILE A 227 14.10 3.75 16.16
CA ILE A 227 14.60 4.00 14.79
C ILE A 227 16.11 4.29 14.76
N GLN A 228 16.66 4.87 15.82
CA GLN A 228 18.09 5.16 15.93
C GLN A 228 18.89 3.87 16.14
N ASP A 229 18.39 2.99 17.00
CA ASP A 229 18.93 1.66 17.23
C ASP A 229 18.87 0.84 15.93
N LEU A 230 17.72 0.87 15.24
CA LEU A 230 17.58 0.23 13.93
C LEU A 230 18.59 0.77 12.91
N ALA A 231 18.78 2.10 12.86
CA ALA A 231 19.75 2.74 11.97
C ALA A 231 21.18 2.26 12.26
N CYS A 232 21.57 2.17 13.53
CA CYS A 232 22.85 1.59 13.95
C CYS A 232 22.99 0.13 13.51
N GLU A 233 21.96 -0.69 13.77
CA GLU A 233 21.95 -2.11 13.42
C GLU A 233 22.10 -2.38 11.91
N ILE A 234 21.48 -1.55 11.06
CA ILE A 234 21.57 -1.70 9.60
C ILE A 234 22.78 -0.98 8.98
N GLY A 235 23.59 -0.30 9.80
CA GLY A 235 24.87 0.30 9.40
C GLY A 235 24.80 1.76 8.93
N ILE A 236 23.70 2.46 9.16
CA ILE A 236 23.51 3.87 8.76
C ILE A 236 23.41 4.84 9.95
N GLY A 237 23.75 4.40 11.17
CA GLY A 237 23.69 5.25 12.36
C GLY A 237 24.51 6.54 12.25
N HIS A 238 25.65 6.49 11.54
CA HIS A 238 26.51 7.65 11.27
C HIS A 238 25.88 8.68 10.30
N ARG A 239 24.75 8.35 9.68
CA ARG A 239 24.01 9.21 8.74
C ARG A 239 22.89 9.99 9.43
N LEU A 240 22.68 9.77 10.72
CA LEU A 240 21.75 10.52 11.53
C LEU A 240 22.22 11.98 11.65
N VAL A 241 21.30 12.91 11.42
CA VAL A 241 21.54 14.34 11.55
C VAL A 241 20.58 14.93 12.56
N ASP A 242 21.09 15.85 13.38
CA ASP A 242 20.30 16.55 14.39
C ASP A 242 19.64 17.78 13.80
N GLN A 243 18.55 18.19 14.43
CA GLN A 243 17.93 19.47 14.17
C GLN A 243 18.88 20.62 14.54
N LEU A 244 19.09 21.55 13.62
CA LEU A 244 20.01 22.68 13.82
C LEU A 244 19.36 23.84 14.57
N VAL A 245 18.07 24.11 14.31
CA VAL A 245 17.34 25.23 14.88
C VAL A 245 16.06 24.72 15.55
N PRO A 246 15.91 24.85 16.88
CA PRO A 246 14.68 24.49 17.58
C PRO A 246 13.61 25.59 17.48
N GLY A 247 12.43 25.31 18.02
CA GLY A 247 11.35 26.29 18.14
C GLY A 247 10.47 26.44 16.89
N SER A 248 9.33 27.07 17.08
CA SER A 248 8.36 27.39 16.03
C SER A 248 7.66 28.69 16.37
N SER A 249 6.99 29.28 15.37
CA SER A 249 6.15 30.47 15.56
C SER A 249 4.67 30.13 15.34
N LEU A 250 3.79 30.95 15.91
CA LEU A 250 2.36 30.93 15.64
C LEU A 250 2.03 32.02 14.61
N TRP A 251 1.39 31.65 13.51
CA TRP A 251 0.75 32.60 12.61
C TRP A 251 -0.66 32.91 13.12
N THR A 252 -0.88 34.15 13.57
CA THR A 252 -2.17 34.61 14.14
C THR A 252 -3.20 34.99 13.08
N GLY A 253 -2.85 34.93 11.80
CA GLY A 253 -3.63 35.52 10.71
C GLY A 253 -3.15 36.92 10.31
N THR A 254 -2.33 37.58 11.14
CA THR A 254 -1.78 38.92 10.86
C THR A 254 -0.28 39.02 11.08
N ARG A 255 0.29 38.27 12.03
CA ARG A 255 1.73 38.27 12.32
C ARG A 255 2.21 36.92 12.85
N LEU A 256 3.52 36.70 12.79
CA LEU A 256 4.20 35.58 13.43
C LEU A 256 4.59 35.95 14.85
N GLU A 257 4.20 35.12 15.82
CA GLU A 257 4.54 35.27 17.24
C GLU A 257 5.35 34.06 17.74
N PRO A 258 6.20 34.19 18.77
CA PRO A 258 6.86 33.05 19.38
C PRO A 258 5.84 32.04 19.93
N LEU A 259 6.04 30.75 19.65
CA LEU A 259 5.20 29.67 20.17
C LEU A 259 5.97 28.88 21.22
N ALA A 260 5.34 28.60 22.36
CA ALA A 260 6.00 27.85 23.42
C ALA A 260 6.23 26.39 22.98
N GLU A 261 7.28 25.78 23.52
CA GLU A 261 7.62 24.40 23.20
C GLU A 261 6.47 23.45 23.54
N GLY A 262 6.15 22.54 22.61
CA GLY A 262 5.03 21.60 22.74
C GLY A 262 3.69 22.07 22.19
N GLN A 263 3.41 23.37 22.15
CA GLN A 263 2.11 23.88 21.68
C GLN A 263 1.87 23.64 20.18
N ALA A 264 2.94 23.57 19.38
CA ALA A 264 2.84 23.27 17.95
C ALA A 264 2.20 21.89 17.68
N ALA A 265 2.56 20.88 18.48
CA ALA A 265 2.03 19.53 18.32
C ALA A 265 0.53 19.48 18.65
N GLU A 266 0.13 20.18 19.70
CA GLU A 266 -1.27 20.30 20.12
C GLU A 266 -2.14 20.97 19.06
N LEU A 267 -1.70 22.11 18.51
CA LEU A 267 -2.42 22.83 17.45
C LEU A 267 -2.56 22.02 16.16
N LEU A 268 -1.57 21.18 15.84
CA LEU A 268 -1.63 20.25 14.70
C LEU A 268 -2.43 18.98 15.00
N GLY A 269 -2.96 18.83 16.21
CA GLY A 269 -3.70 17.65 16.66
C GLY A 269 -2.85 16.38 16.65
N ILE A 270 -1.54 16.51 16.82
CA ILE A 270 -0.61 15.38 16.94
C ILE A 270 -0.74 14.88 18.38
N GLN A 271 -1.19 13.64 18.54
CA GLN A 271 -1.30 12.98 19.84
C GLN A 271 0.11 12.59 20.32
N THR A 272 0.84 13.51 20.97
CA THR A 272 2.19 13.27 21.48
C THR A 272 2.18 12.84 22.95
N THR A 273 3.14 11.98 23.30
CA THR A 273 3.56 11.72 24.68
C THR A 273 4.49 12.83 25.18
N ALA A 274 4.30 13.22 26.45
CA ALA A 274 5.07 14.13 27.32
C ALA A 274 5.94 15.25 26.69
N ALA A 275 5.70 16.51 27.11
CA ALA A 275 6.49 17.69 26.73
C ALA A 275 8.02 17.52 26.92
N SER A 276 8.45 16.69 27.88
CA SER A 276 9.86 16.36 28.13
C SER A 276 10.56 15.59 26.99
N GLN A 277 9.82 14.96 26.08
CA GLN A 277 10.38 14.28 24.91
C GLN A 277 10.65 15.26 23.77
N LEU A 278 9.90 16.37 23.69
CA LEU A 278 10.04 17.38 22.64
C LEU A 278 11.28 18.25 22.85
N SER A 279 11.67 18.50 24.11
CA SER A 279 12.86 19.29 24.46
C SER A 279 14.20 18.67 24.04
N ARG A 280 14.21 17.38 23.68
CA ARG A 280 15.39 16.72 23.09
C ARG A 280 15.53 16.99 21.59
N GLY A 281 14.58 17.68 20.97
CA GLY A 281 14.57 18.00 19.56
C GLY A 281 14.28 16.80 18.65
N PHE A 282 14.53 17.02 17.36
CA PHE A 282 14.27 16.05 16.31
C PHE A 282 15.54 15.62 15.60
N ARG A 283 15.52 14.42 15.03
CA ARG A 283 16.57 13.90 14.15
C ARG A 283 15.98 13.48 12.81
N SER A 284 16.85 13.37 11.82
CA SER A 284 16.52 12.84 10.50
C SER A 284 17.76 12.11 9.92
N PHE A 285 17.73 11.77 8.64
CA PHE A 285 18.87 11.20 7.92
C PHE A 285 19.45 12.20 6.93
N ALA A 286 20.76 12.17 6.73
CA ALA A 286 21.50 13.13 5.91
C ALA A 286 20.98 13.25 4.47
N SER A 287 20.56 12.14 3.86
CA SER A 287 19.94 12.13 2.53
C SER A 287 18.42 11.92 2.58
N GLY A 288 17.79 12.23 3.71
CA GLY A 288 16.34 12.17 3.90
C GLY A 288 15.82 10.85 4.44
N MET A 289 14.59 10.88 4.95
CA MET A 289 13.97 9.78 5.68
C MET A 289 13.87 8.47 4.90
N ALA A 290 13.88 8.49 3.56
CA ALA A 290 13.92 7.27 2.74
C ALA A 290 15.19 6.43 2.94
N GLU A 291 16.27 7.01 3.48
CA GLU A 291 17.56 6.33 3.65
C GLU A 291 17.46 5.08 4.55
N VAL A 292 16.64 5.11 5.62
CA VAL A 292 16.38 3.91 6.45
C VAL A 292 15.64 2.82 5.70
N VAL A 293 14.69 3.21 4.82
CA VAL A 293 13.95 2.27 3.99
C VAL A 293 14.89 1.62 2.97
N GLU A 294 15.73 2.40 2.32
CA GLU A 294 16.69 1.93 1.32
C GLU A 294 17.71 0.95 1.91
N ALA A 295 18.22 1.26 3.11
CA ALA A 295 19.10 0.37 3.84
C ALA A 295 18.41 -0.96 4.19
N LEU A 296 17.18 -0.92 4.72
CA LEU A 296 16.40 -2.14 5.02
C LEU A 296 16.11 -2.96 3.77
N VAL A 297 15.69 -2.33 2.69
CA VAL A 297 15.43 -3.00 1.39
C VAL A 297 16.70 -3.70 0.89
N THR A 298 17.86 -3.04 1.02
CA THR A 298 19.16 -3.62 0.66
C THR A 298 19.49 -4.84 1.52
N LYS A 299 19.30 -4.75 2.85
CA LYS A 299 19.56 -5.86 3.79
C LYS A 299 18.61 -7.05 3.57
N LEU A 300 17.34 -6.79 3.27
CA LEU A 300 16.32 -7.82 3.06
C LEU A 300 16.46 -8.49 1.68
N GLY A 301 16.90 -7.75 0.66
CA GLY A 301 17.19 -8.27 -0.67
C GLY A 301 15.99 -8.98 -1.30
N GLN A 302 16.20 -10.22 -1.75
CA GLN A 302 15.19 -11.01 -2.46
C GLN A 302 13.99 -11.46 -1.61
N ARG A 303 14.05 -11.24 -0.28
CA ARG A 303 12.92 -11.48 0.62
C ARG A 303 11.75 -10.55 0.33
N LEU A 304 12.01 -9.35 -0.19
CA LEU A 304 10.98 -8.36 -0.51
C LEU A 304 10.41 -8.58 -1.92
N ARG A 305 9.11 -8.86 -1.99
CA ARG A 305 8.34 -9.00 -3.22
C ARG A 305 7.35 -7.85 -3.34
N ARG A 306 7.59 -7.01 -4.35
CA ARG A 306 6.81 -5.80 -4.66
C ARG A 306 5.70 -6.11 -5.66
N ALA A 307 4.67 -5.27 -5.72
CA ALA A 307 3.49 -5.48 -6.56
C ALA A 307 2.82 -6.86 -6.36
N GLN A 308 2.90 -7.40 -5.14
CA GLN A 308 2.31 -8.65 -4.70
C GLN A 308 1.48 -8.40 -3.43
N GLY A 309 0.34 -7.71 -3.61
CA GLY A 309 -0.56 -7.39 -2.52
C GLY A 309 -1.29 -8.62 -2.00
N VAL A 310 -1.39 -8.77 -0.68
CA VAL A 310 -2.23 -9.82 -0.09
C VAL A 310 -3.69 -9.35 -0.11
N THR A 311 -4.54 -10.12 -0.79
CA THR A 311 -5.97 -9.83 -0.96
C THR A 311 -6.86 -10.67 -0.04
N GLY A 312 -6.34 -11.77 0.48
CA GLY A 312 -7.08 -12.66 1.37
C GLY A 312 -6.16 -13.46 2.29
N LEU A 313 -6.70 -13.84 3.43
CA LEU A 313 -6.04 -14.62 4.47
C LEU A 313 -7.01 -15.68 4.97
N ALA A 314 -6.58 -16.94 4.97
CA ALA A 314 -7.37 -18.06 5.47
C ALA A 314 -6.50 -19.03 6.28
N PRO A 315 -7.07 -19.74 7.28
CA PRO A 315 -6.37 -20.84 7.94
C PRO A 315 -5.98 -21.92 6.92
N ALA A 316 -4.79 -22.49 7.09
CA ALA A 316 -4.35 -23.68 6.36
C ALA A 316 -4.23 -24.87 7.33
N THR A 317 -3.96 -26.07 6.82
CA THR A 317 -3.65 -27.26 7.64
C THR A 317 -2.49 -26.99 8.61
N ARG A 318 -1.53 -26.17 8.18
CA ARG A 318 -0.44 -25.64 9.00
C ARG A 318 -0.26 -24.16 8.69
N GLY A 319 -0.46 -23.30 9.69
CA GLY A 319 -0.34 -21.86 9.54
C GLY A 319 -1.47 -21.23 8.71
N TRP A 320 -1.08 -20.49 7.67
CA TRP A 320 -1.94 -19.58 6.93
C TRP A 320 -1.77 -19.72 5.42
N ARG A 321 -2.86 -19.56 4.69
CA ARG A 321 -2.88 -19.36 3.24
C ARG A 321 -3.14 -17.90 2.91
N LEU A 322 -2.22 -17.30 2.19
CA LEU A 322 -2.34 -15.95 1.64
C LEU A 322 -2.78 -16.02 0.18
N SER A 323 -3.79 -15.22 -0.17
CA SER A 323 -4.14 -14.94 -1.56
C SER A 323 -3.45 -13.65 -1.99
N ILE A 324 -2.81 -13.67 -3.15
CA ILE A 324 -1.96 -12.57 -3.64
C ILE A 324 -2.53 -12.05 -4.96
N THR A 325 -2.41 -10.75 -5.20
CA THR A 325 -2.75 -10.10 -6.48
C THR A 325 -2.16 -10.88 -7.65
N GLY A 326 -2.96 -11.08 -8.71
CA GLY A 326 -2.60 -11.94 -9.84
C GLY A 326 -2.94 -13.42 -9.65
N GLY A 327 -3.73 -13.78 -8.64
CA GLY A 327 -4.33 -15.13 -8.48
C GLY A 327 -3.37 -16.19 -7.93
N SER A 328 -2.21 -15.79 -7.44
CA SER A 328 -1.29 -16.72 -6.76
C SER A 328 -1.66 -16.88 -5.28
N SER A 329 -1.24 -18.00 -4.69
CA SER A 329 -1.39 -18.23 -3.25
C SER A 329 -0.09 -18.74 -2.64
N LEU A 330 0.09 -18.44 -1.36
CA LEU A 330 1.28 -18.80 -0.60
C LEU A 330 0.84 -19.36 0.75
N ASN A 331 1.30 -20.56 1.10
CA ASN A 331 1.14 -21.09 2.45
C ASN A 331 2.38 -20.72 3.28
N VAL A 332 2.16 -20.26 4.51
CA VAL A 332 3.20 -19.87 5.47
C VAL A 332 2.84 -20.36 6.86
N ASP A 333 3.81 -20.52 7.74
CA ASP A 333 3.60 -20.94 9.12
C ASP A 333 3.06 -19.81 10.00
N ALA A 334 3.49 -18.57 9.74
CA ALA A 334 3.06 -17.39 10.49
C ALA A 334 2.94 -16.13 9.62
N VAL A 335 2.22 -15.14 10.14
CA VAL A 335 1.96 -13.86 9.45
C VAL A 335 2.16 -12.67 10.38
N VAL A 336 2.83 -11.62 9.91
CA VAL A 336 2.78 -10.27 10.49
C VAL A 336 2.04 -9.37 9.52
N LEU A 337 0.91 -8.81 9.95
CA LEU A 337 0.17 -7.80 9.17
C LEU A 337 0.66 -6.41 9.59
N ALA A 338 1.41 -5.75 8.71
CA ALA A 338 1.94 -4.40 8.85
C ALA A 338 1.30 -3.44 7.82
N VAL A 339 0.01 -3.63 7.57
CA VAL A 339 -0.83 -2.83 6.66
C VAL A 339 -1.77 -1.91 7.45
N PRO A 340 -2.35 -0.86 6.84
CA PRO A 340 -3.24 0.05 7.54
C PRO A 340 -4.42 -0.65 8.23
N ALA A 341 -4.99 -0.02 9.27
CA ALA A 341 -5.99 -0.65 10.14
C ALA A 341 -7.23 -1.15 9.38
N TRP A 342 -7.70 -0.41 8.38
CA TRP A 342 -8.84 -0.83 7.53
C TRP A 342 -8.51 -2.05 6.67
N VAL A 343 -7.26 -2.16 6.17
CA VAL A 343 -6.81 -3.34 5.41
C VAL A 343 -6.67 -4.54 6.33
N THR A 344 -6.10 -4.34 7.52
CA THR A 344 -6.00 -5.38 8.56
C THR A 344 -7.39 -5.88 8.97
N SER A 345 -8.36 -4.98 9.17
CA SER A 345 -9.77 -5.31 9.43
C SER A 345 -10.35 -6.21 8.35
N ARG A 346 -10.19 -5.82 7.07
CA ARG A 346 -10.68 -6.56 5.92
C ARG A 346 -10.06 -7.95 5.81
N LEU A 347 -8.73 -8.06 5.93
CA LEU A 347 -8.02 -9.35 5.82
C LEU A 347 -8.39 -10.31 6.96
N LEU A 348 -8.71 -9.79 8.14
CA LEU A 348 -9.08 -10.57 9.30
C LEU A 348 -10.59 -10.81 9.44
N ALA A 349 -11.43 -10.31 8.52
CA ALA A 349 -12.88 -10.35 8.67
C ALA A 349 -13.46 -11.75 8.89
N SER A 350 -12.87 -12.79 8.27
CA SER A 350 -13.30 -14.19 8.37
C SER A 350 -12.84 -14.90 9.65
N VAL A 351 -11.74 -14.48 10.26
CA VAL A 351 -11.10 -15.19 11.40
C VAL A 351 -11.16 -14.41 12.72
N GLY A 352 -11.17 -13.08 12.64
CA GLY A 352 -11.17 -12.16 13.76
C GLY A 352 -12.55 -11.69 14.21
N GLY A 353 -13.60 -11.96 13.44
CA GLY A 353 -14.99 -11.60 13.78
C GLY A 353 -15.18 -10.10 14.04
N ASP A 354 -16.05 -9.76 14.99
CA ASP A 354 -16.35 -8.35 15.34
C ASP A 354 -15.14 -7.59 15.88
N ALA A 355 -14.23 -8.28 16.58
CA ALA A 355 -13.03 -7.64 17.10
C ALA A 355 -12.19 -7.08 15.94
N ALA A 356 -11.93 -7.86 14.90
CA ALA A 356 -11.18 -7.39 13.73
C ALA A 356 -11.92 -6.28 12.97
N ARG A 357 -13.24 -6.43 12.78
CA ARG A 357 -14.08 -5.40 12.13
C ARG A 357 -13.94 -4.04 12.80
N SER A 358 -13.84 -4.03 14.13
CA SER A 358 -13.73 -2.81 14.94
C SER A 358 -12.49 -1.95 14.61
N LEU A 359 -11.47 -2.49 13.94
CA LEU A 359 -10.31 -1.72 13.46
C LEU A 359 -10.66 -0.77 12.30
N ASN A 360 -11.81 -0.95 11.66
CA ASN A 360 -12.30 -0.03 10.63
C ASN A 360 -12.70 1.34 11.21
N ASP A 361 -12.88 1.43 12.53
CA ASP A 361 -13.20 2.68 13.23
C ASP A 361 -11.99 3.61 13.39
N VAL A 362 -10.78 3.15 13.02
CA VAL A 362 -9.58 4.00 13.01
C VAL A 362 -9.69 4.95 11.81
N ILE A 363 -9.93 6.22 12.10
CA ILE A 363 -10.05 7.28 11.10
C ILE A 363 -8.66 7.71 10.66
N TYR A 364 -8.49 7.89 9.35
CA TYR A 364 -7.28 8.47 8.77
C TYR A 364 -7.61 9.81 8.13
N HIS A 365 -6.95 10.87 8.59
CA HIS A 365 -7.07 12.17 7.97
C HIS A 365 -6.15 12.29 6.75
N PRO A 366 -6.64 12.96 5.68
CA PRO A 366 -5.80 13.25 4.55
C PRO A 366 -4.65 14.19 4.94
N SER A 367 -3.53 14.08 4.23
CA SER A 367 -2.37 14.95 4.42
C SER A 367 -1.87 15.42 3.06
N LEU A 368 -1.71 16.73 2.91
CA LEU A 368 -1.15 17.36 1.72
C LEU A 368 0.07 18.18 2.14
N THR A 369 1.22 17.85 1.57
CA THR A 369 2.45 18.62 1.77
C THR A 369 2.98 19.15 0.45
N VAL A 370 3.47 20.38 0.46
CA VAL A 370 3.99 21.06 -0.73
C VAL A 370 5.37 21.58 -0.38
N SER A 371 6.38 21.14 -1.13
CA SER A 371 7.73 21.67 -1.04
C SER A 371 7.93 22.74 -2.10
N LEU A 372 8.53 23.87 -1.73
CA LEU A 372 8.74 25.04 -2.57
C LEU A 372 10.20 25.48 -2.46
N ALA A 373 10.90 25.51 -3.59
CA ALA A 373 12.27 25.98 -3.65
C ALA A 373 12.36 27.44 -4.04
N TYR A 374 13.26 28.17 -3.39
CA TYR A 374 13.54 29.58 -3.64
C TYR A 374 15.05 29.80 -3.68
N ARG A 375 15.49 30.87 -4.35
CA ARG A 375 16.81 31.44 -4.06
C ARG A 375 16.80 32.09 -2.68
N VAL A 376 17.93 32.11 -2.00
CA VAL A 376 18.03 32.71 -0.66
C VAL A 376 17.72 34.20 -0.67
N ASP A 377 18.00 34.91 -1.77
CA ASP A 377 17.69 36.35 -1.95
C ASP A 377 16.17 36.65 -2.04
N GLN A 378 15.36 35.64 -2.31
CA GLN A 378 13.89 35.70 -2.28
C GLN A 378 13.34 35.55 -0.86
N VAL A 379 14.14 35.10 0.11
CA VAL A 379 13.74 34.92 1.50
C VAL A 379 14.21 36.15 2.30
N PRO A 380 13.36 36.79 3.10
CA PRO A 380 13.81 37.95 3.87
C PRO A 380 14.82 37.55 4.95
N PRO A 381 15.87 38.38 5.18
CA PRO A 381 16.91 38.08 6.17
C PRO A 381 16.37 37.85 7.59
N GLY A 382 15.26 38.50 7.96
CA GLY A 382 14.64 38.34 9.28
C GLY A 382 14.01 36.96 9.53
N LEU A 383 13.75 36.18 8.47
CA LEU A 383 13.26 34.80 8.61
C LEU A 383 14.34 33.86 9.17
N GLU A 384 15.61 34.29 9.14
CA GLU A 384 16.76 33.59 9.71
C GLU A 384 16.79 33.65 11.25
N GLY A 385 16.04 34.58 11.88
CA GLY A 385 15.88 34.63 13.34
C GLY A 385 14.72 33.77 13.87
N GLY A 386 13.81 33.33 13.01
CA GLY A 386 12.68 32.47 13.37
C GLY A 386 13.12 31.03 13.62
N GLY A 387 12.33 30.24 14.34
CA GLY A 387 12.62 28.82 14.61
C GLY A 387 12.63 27.93 13.34
N ALA A 388 12.33 26.64 13.50
CA ALA A 388 12.29 25.68 12.40
C ALA A 388 11.10 25.85 11.43
N GLY A 389 10.17 26.78 11.71
CA GLY A 389 8.94 26.95 10.96
C GLY A 389 7.84 27.66 11.75
N PHE A 390 6.61 27.58 11.24
CA PHE A 390 5.42 28.11 11.92
C PHE A 390 4.22 27.16 11.80
N VAL A 391 3.27 27.33 12.72
CA VAL A 391 1.93 26.72 12.70
C VAL A 391 0.89 27.83 12.64
N SER A 392 -0.19 27.63 11.87
CA SER A 392 -1.30 28.58 11.80
C SER A 392 -2.26 28.37 12.96
N ALA A 393 -2.74 29.47 13.57
CA ALA A 393 -3.85 29.42 14.51
C ALA A 393 -5.09 28.79 13.84
N VAL A 394 -5.98 28.18 14.64
CA VAL A 394 -7.19 27.51 14.13
C VAL A 394 -8.11 28.50 13.42
N GLU A 395 -8.13 29.74 13.91
CA GLU A 395 -8.93 30.87 13.42
C GLU A 395 -8.28 31.58 12.22
N ALA A 396 -7.01 31.30 11.93
CA ALA A 396 -6.32 31.92 10.80
C ALA A 396 -6.96 31.46 9.48
N LYS A 397 -7.26 32.43 8.61
CA LYS A 397 -7.78 32.17 7.28
C LYS A 397 -6.67 31.61 6.38
N GLY A 398 -7.05 30.70 5.48
CA GLY A 398 -6.15 30.10 4.49
C GLY A 398 -6.10 28.58 4.57
N SER A 399 -5.39 28.01 3.60
CA SER A 399 -5.22 26.58 3.42
C SER A 399 -3.95 26.07 4.13
N VAL A 400 -2.93 26.91 4.27
CA VAL A 400 -1.66 26.58 4.93
C VAL A 400 -1.88 26.47 6.46
N ARG A 401 -1.69 25.25 6.97
CA ARG A 401 -1.80 24.91 8.40
C ARG A 401 -0.47 25.00 9.14
N ALA A 402 0.63 24.76 8.44
CA ALA A 402 1.98 24.92 8.94
C ALA A 402 2.98 25.04 7.80
N CYS A 403 4.17 25.55 8.10
CA CYS A 403 5.30 25.54 7.19
C CYS A 403 6.59 25.25 7.94
N THR A 404 7.40 24.33 7.43
CA THR A 404 8.73 24.03 7.93
C THR A 404 9.79 24.65 7.02
N TYR A 405 10.82 25.23 7.61
CA TYR A 405 11.99 25.78 6.92
C TYR A 405 13.05 24.68 6.79
N ALA A 406 12.86 23.76 5.83
CA ALA A 406 13.60 22.49 5.79
C ALA A 406 15.12 22.66 5.73
N TRP A 407 15.62 23.64 4.95
CA TRP A 407 17.05 23.98 4.83
C TRP A 407 17.68 24.51 6.12
N ARG A 408 16.87 25.06 7.03
CA ARG A 408 17.33 25.52 8.35
C ARG A 408 17.19 24.46 9.41
N LYS A 409 16.14 23.62 9.31
CA LYS A 409 15.86 22.58 10.29
C LYS A 409 16.92 21.49 10.28
N TYR A 410 17.34 21.03 9.11
CA TYR A 410 18.34 19.97 8.96
C TYR A 410 19.41 20.38 7.94
N PRO A 411 20.66 19.90 8.10
CA PRO A 411 21.72 20.17 7.13
C PRO A 411 21.41 19.50 5.78
N GLY A 412 21.87 20.11 4.69
CA GLY A 412 21.88 19.51 3.35
C GLY A 412 20.50 19.33 2.68
N ARG A 413 19.46 20.05 3.12
CA ARG A 413 18.13 19.98 2.48
C ARG A 413 17.97 20.86 1.25
N ALA A 414 18.77 21.92 1.16
CA ALA A 414 18.90 22.75 -0.03
C ALA A 414 20.40 22.99 -0.30
N PRO A 415 20.82 23.18 -1.56
CA PRO A 415 22.16 23.64 -1.89
C PRO A 415 22.42 25.06 -1.36
N ASP A 416 23.70 25.42 -1.25
CA ASP A 416 24.10 26.78 -0.88
C ASP A 416 23.50 27.83 -1.82
N GLY A 417 23.02 28.94 -1.26
CA GLY A 417 22.34 29.99 -2.02
C GLY A 417 20.85 29.73 -2.28
N TYR A 418 20.29 28.62 -1.80
CA TYR A 418 18.88 28.26 -1.97
C TYR A 418 18.18 27.96 -0.63
N ALA A 419 16.86 28.03 -0.66
CA ALA A 419 15.97 27.75 0.45
C ALA A 419 14.90 26.73 0.03
N LEU A 420 14.45 25.91 0.99
CA LEU A 420 13.43 24.88 0.80
C LEU A 420 12.33 24.97 1.86
N LEU A 421 11.19 25.54 1.49
CA LEU A 421 10.01 25.58 2.34
C LEU A 421 9.18 24.31 2.16
N ARG A 422 8.58 23.82 3.25
CA ARG A 422 7.62 22.71 3.22
C ARG A 422 6.33 23.11 3.91
N ALA A 423 5.30 23.39 3.12
CA ALA A 423 3.97 23.74 3.58
C ALA A 423 3.12 22.48 3.83
N PHE A 424 2.28 22.53 4.86
CA PHE A 424 1.23 21.58 5.14
C PHE A 424 -0.11 22.26 4.88
N LEU A 425 -0.90 21.71 3.97
CA LEU A 425 -2.17 22.30 3.54
C LEU A 425 -3.34 21.43 3.99
N GLY A 426 -4.49 22.06 4.22
CA GLY A 426 -5.77 21.37 4.12
C GLY A 426 -6.07 20.93 2.67
N PRO A 427 -7.18 20.20 2.44
CA PRO A 427 -7.66 19.96 1.08
C PRO A 427 -7.88 21.27 0.33
N VAL A 428 -7.46 21.33 -0.94
CA VAL A 428 -7.58 22.52 -1.79
C VAL A 428 -8.06 22.14 -3.19
N ASP A 429 -8.81 23.04 -3.81
CA ASP A 429 -9.19 22.95 -5.22
C ASP A 429 -8.20 23.75 -6.07
N GLY A 430 -7.52 23.09 -7.02
CA GLY A 430 -6.52 23.73 -7.90
C GLY A 430 -5.11 23.21 -7.67
N ASP A 431 -4.10 23.96 -8.11
CA ASP A 431 -2.68 23.59 -7.92
C ASP A 431 -2.21 23.90 -6.49
N PRO A 432 -1.89 22.89 -5.66
CA PRO A 432 -1.38 23.11 -4.30
C PRO A 432 -0.09 23.93 -4.27
N GLY A 433 0.74 23.85 -5.32
CA GLY A 433 1.98 24.62 -5.45
C GLY A 433 1.72 26.12 -5.51
N ALA A 434 0.86 26.53 -6.44
CA ALA A 434 0.46 27.91 -6.60
C ALA A 434 -0.23 28.48 -5.36
N ILE A 435 -1.16 27.71 -4.75
CA ILE A 435 -1.89 28.13 -3.53
C ILE A 435 -0.92 28.31 -2.36
N ALA A 436 -0.03 27.33 -2.13
CA ALA A 436 0.96 27.41 -1.06
C ALA A 436 1.87 28.63 -1.23
N HIS A 437 2.33 28.92 -2.46
CA HIS A 437 3.13 30.11 -2.72
C HIS A 437 2.36 31.41 -2.46
N ALA A 438 1.12 31.50 -2.96
CA ALA A 438 0.29 32.69 -2.81
C ALA A 438 0.00 33.03 -1.34
N GLU A 439 -0.20 32.02 -0.49
CA GLU A 439 -0.41 32.22 0.96
C GLU A 439 0.91 32.46 1.70
N LEU A 440 1.98 31.73 1.38
CA LEU A 440 3.27 31.91 2.06
C LEU A 440 3.95 33.23 1.73
N GLY A 441 3.74 33.79 0.53
CA GLY A 441 4.34 35.04 0.09
C GLY A 441 4.12 36.19 1.09
N PRO A 442 2.86 36.55 1.39
CA PRO A 442 2.53 37.57 2.40
C PRO A 442 2.92 37.17 3.84
N ILE A 443 2.76 35.89 4.23
CA ILE A 443 3.06 35.44 5.60
C ILE A 443 4.54 35.58 5.93
N LEU A 444 5.39 35.16 4.99
CA LEU A 444 6.84 35.10 5.18
C LEU A 444 7.58 36.29 4.58
N GLY A 445 6.88 37.19 3.86
CA GLY A 445 7.49 38.32 3.18
C GLY A 445 8.42 37.91 2.03
N LEU A 446 8.05 36.86 1.27
CA LEU A 446 8.86 36.36 0.16
C LEU A 446 8.96 37.40 -0.97
N ARG A 447 10.15 37.53 -1.54
CA ARG A 447 10.53 38.53 -2.55
C ARG A 447 10.73 37.86 -3.92
N GLY A 448 10.66 38.67 -4.98
CA GLY A 448 11.23 38.27 -6.27
C GLY A 448 10.46 37.23 -7.10
N GLY A 449 9.13 37.16 -6.96
CA GLY A 449 8.27 36.36 -7.85
C GLY A 449 8.11 34.89 -7.46
N ALA A 450 7.79 34.04 -8.43
CA ALA A 450 7.43 32.63 -8.26
C ALA A 450 8.55 31.77 -7.65
N PRO A 451 8.23 30.62 -7.01
CA PRO A 451 9.23 29.63 -6.61
C PRO A 451 9.95 29.06 -7.83
N LEU A 452 11.19 28.58 -7.64
CA LEU A 452 11.96 27.90 -8.68
C LEU A 452 11.24 26.63 -9.17
N TRP A 453 10.62 25.92 -8.24
CA TRP A 453 9.74 24.79 -8.50
C TRP A 453 8.91 24.48 -7.26
N THR A 454 7.84 23.72 -7.46
CA THR A 454 6.99 23.18 -6.40
C THR A 454 6.86 21.65 -6.55
N ARG A 455 6.66 20.95 -5.43
CA ARG A 455 6.41 19.51 -5.41
C ARG A 455 5.38 19.16 -4.34
N ALA A 456 4.22 18.70 -4.78
CA ALA A 456 3.13 18.27 -3.89
C ALA A 456 3.15 16.76 -3.66
N PHE A 457 2.84 16.36 -2.43
CA PHE A 457 2.61 14.97 -2.01
C PHE A 457 1.27 14.90 -1.28
N GLU A 458 0.37 14.07 -1.80
CA GLU A 458 -0.96 13.89 -1.27
C GLU A 458 -1.15 12.47 -0.73
N TRP A 459 -1.71 12.39 0.46
CA TRP A 459 -2.02 11.16 1.16
C TRP A 459 -3.49 11.17 1.57
N PRO A 460 -4.40 10.58 0.77
CA PRO A 460 -5.83 10.54 1.11
C PRO A 460 -6.10 9.85 2.47
N HIS A 461 -5.26 8.89 2.83
CA HIS A 461 -5.27 8.21 4.13
C HIS A 461 -3.92 8.38 4.82
N GLY A 462 -3.62 9.61 5.23
CA GLY A 462 -2.33 9.99 5.80
C GLY A 462 -2.17 9.60 7.27
N LEU A 463 -2.73 10.40 8.17
CA LEU A 463 -2.47 10.30 9.60
C LEU A 463 -3.62 9.59 10.33
N PRO A 464 -3.38 8.44 11.01
CA PRO A 464 -4.38 7.81 11.84
C PRO A 464 -4.70 8.65 13.07
N ARG A 465 -5.96 8.60 13.52
CA ARG A 465 -6.43 9.22 14.76
C ARG A 465 -6.93 8.16 15.72
N TYR A 466 -6.46 8.24 16.95
CA TYR A 466 -6.87 7.32 18.00
C TYR A 466 -7.96 7.95 18.86
N HIS A 467 -9.16 7.39 18.80
CA HIS A 467 -10.24 7.75 19.70
C HIS A 467 -10.07 7.10 21.07
N ARG A 468 -10.84 7.57 22.06
CA ARG A 468 -10.91 6.93 23.38
C ARG A 468 -11.28 5.45 23.22
N GLY A 469 -10.61 4.57 23.96
CA GLY A 469 -10.84 3.12 23.84
C GLY A 469 -10.00 2.42 22.76
N HIS A 470 -9.12 3.15 22.05
CA HIS A 470 -8.30 2.59 20.97
C HIS A 470 -7.36 1.48 21.46
N ALA A 471 -6.66 1.70 22.57
CA ALA A 471 -5.74 0.70 23.12
C ALA A 471 -6.47 -0.60 23.50
N GLU A 472 -7.63 -0.48 24.15
CA GLU A 472 -8.47 -1.62 24.54
C GLU A 472 -9.02 -2.35 23.32
N ARG A 473 -9.36 -1.61 22.26
CA ARG A 473 -9.79 -2.17 20.97
C ARG A 473 -8.68 -3.01 20.34
N VAL A 474 -7.48 -2.47 20.20
CA VAL A 474 -6.32 -3.20 19.67
C VAL A 474 -6.00 -4.43 20.53
N ALA A 475 -6.05 -4.29 21.86
CA ALA A 475 -5.83 -5.40 22.79
C ALA A 475 -6.87 -6.53 22.63
N ARG A 476 -8.16 -6.21 22.42
CA ARG A 476 -9.19 -7.22 22.13
C ARG A 476 -8.89 -8.01 20.86
N VAL A 477 -8.42 -7.34 19.81
CA VAL A 477 -8.03 -8.02 18.56
C VAL A 477 -6.85 -8.95 18.82
N ARG A 478 -5.78 -8.46 19.45
CA ARG A 478 -4.60 -9.29 19.79
C ARG A 478 -4.97 -10.51 20.63
N LYS A 479 -5.83 -10.35 21.64
CA LYS A 479 -6.34 -11.46 22.47
C LYS A 479 -7.08 -12.51 21.65
N ARG A 480 -7.84 -12.11 20.62
CA ARG A 480 -8.50 -13.04 19.71
C ARG A 480 -7.48 -13.80 18.84
N LEU A 481 -6.50 -13.08 18.27
CA LEU A 481 -5.48 -13.64 17.38
C LEU A 481 -4.51 -14.59 18.09
N ALA A 482 -4.30 -14.42 19.40
CA ALA A 482 -3.48 -15.31 20.22
C ALA A 482 -3.99 -16.76 20.24
N ARG A 483 -5.28 -16.99 19.96
CA ARG A 483 -5.92 -18.31 19.93
C ARG A 483 -5.82 -19.03 18.57
N LEU A 484 -5.23 -18.38 17.57
CA LEU A 484 -5.11 -18.91 16.21
C LEU A 484 -3.67 -19.37 15.94
N ALA A 485 -3.39 -19.86 14.72
CA ALA A 485 -2.01 -20.03 14.27
C ALA A 485 -1.24 -18.69 14.39
N PRO A 486 0.09 -18.71 14.56
CA PRO A 486 0.87 -17.49 14.82
C PRO A 486 0.57 -16.37 13.82
N LEU A 487 0.01 -15.28 14.35
CA LEU A 487 -0.33 -14.09 13.60
C LEU A 487 -0.26 -12.88 14.52
N ALA A 488 0.43 -11.83 14.06
CA ALA A 488 0.52 -10.55 14.74
C ALA A 488 0.07 -9.39 13.83
N ILE A 489 -0.35 -8.29 14.46
CA ILE A 489 -0.74 -7.04 13.79
C ILE A 489 0.13 -5.90 14.34
N ALA A 490 0.57 -5.01 13.44
CA ALA A 490 1.45 -3.90 13.74
C ALA A 490 1.19 -2.70 12.83
N GLY A 491 1.59 -1.51 13.26
CA GLY A 491 1.71 -0.33 12.43
C GLY A 491 1.03 0.91 12.98
N ALA A 492 1.12 1.98 12.18
CA ALA A 492 0.66 3.31 12.56
C ALA A 492 -0.81 3.33 13.00
N GLY A 493 -1.69 2.54 12.38
CA GLY A 493 -3.11 2.49 12.79
C GLY A 493 -3.36 1.83 14.15
N LEU A 494 -2.35 1.25 14.80
CA LEU A 494 -2.50 0.39 15.97
C LEU A 494 -1.71 0.93 17.17
N ASP A 495 -0.41 1.16 17.02
CA ASP A 495 0.52 1.35 18.15
C ASP A 495 1.20 2.73 18.20
N GLY A 496 0.74 3.69 17.39
CA GLY A 496 1.27 5.05 17.33
C GLY A 496 1.80 5.43 15.94
N ALA A 497 1.57 6.69 15.55
CA ALA A 497 1.81 7.18 14.19
C ALA A 497 3.24 7.65 13.96
N GLY A 498 4.00 7.90 15.03
CA GLY A 498 5.41 8.29 14.95
C GLY A 498 6.26 7.21 14.29
N VAL A 499 7.30 7.62 13.56
CA VAL A 499 8.15 6.67 12.81
C VAL A 499 8.84 5.69 13.74
N SER A 500 9.36 6.16 14.89
CA SER A 500 9.98 5.27 15.89
C SER A 500 8.95 4.31 16.51
N ALA A 501 7.75 4.78 16.82
CA ALA A 501 6.65 3.92 17.28
C ALA A 501 6.29 2.83 16.25
N CYS A 502 6.30 3.18 14.96
CA CYS A 502 6.09 2.23 13.87
C CYS A 502 7.20 1.18 13.78
N VAL A 503 8.46 1.55 14.03
CA VAL A 503 9.59 0.62 14.12
C VAL A 503 9.39 -0.34 15.29
N ARG A 504 9.14 0.20 16.50
CA ARG A 504 8.88 -0.58 17.71
C ARG A 504 7.76 -1.61 17.51
N SER A 505 6.61 -1.14 17.01
CA SER A 505 5.43 -1.96 16.72
C SER A 505 5.76 -3.15 15.81
N GLY A 506 6.54 -2.91 14.74
CA GLY A 506 6.97 -3.98 13.83
C GLY A 506 7.86 -5.02 14.51
N ARG A 507 8.85 -4.57 15.28
CA ARG A 507 9.78 -5.46 16.00
C ARG A 507 9.08 -6.27 17.08
N GLU A 508 8.19 -5.66 17.84
CA GLU A 508 7.39 -6.35 18.87
C GLU A 508 6.48 -7.42 18.26
N ALA A 509 5.83 -7.13 17.12
CA ALA A 509 5.03 -8.11 16.41
C ALA A 509 5.85 -9.29 15.88
N ALA A 510 7.05 -9.03 15.36
CA ALA A 510 7.99 -10.07 14.95
C ALA A 510 8.40 -10.97 16.11
N ARG A 511 8.81 -10.39 17.25
CA ARG A 511 9.18 -11.14 18.47
C ARG A 511 8.03 -11.99 18.97
N SER A 512 6.82 -11.44 19.03
CA SER A 512 5.63 -12.19 19.43
C SER A 512 5.35 -13.40 18.50
N VAL A 513 5.63 -13.27 17.21
CA VAL A 513 5.53 -14.40 16.28
C VAL A 513 6.62 -15.45 16.54
N LEU A 514 7.88 -15.04 16.76
CA LEU A 514 8.99 -15.94 17.06
C LEU A 514 8.75 -16.74 18.35
N GLU A 515 8.31 -16.06 19.42
CA GLU A 515 7.95 -16.68 20.70
C GLU A 515 6.90 -17.78 20.52
N ARG A 516 5.86 -17.51 19.71
CA ARG A 516 4.78 -18.47 19.42
C ARG A 516 5.21 -19.62 18.51
N LEU A 517 6.29 -19.45 17.76
CA LEU A 517 6.93 -20.49 16.94
C LEU A 517 7.98 -21.29 17.72
N GLY A 518 8.31 -20.89 18.95
CA GLY A 518 9.37 -21.52 19.76
C GLY A 518 10.76 -21.37 19.15
N SER A 519 11.01 -20.28 18.43
CA SER A 519 12.24 -20.02 17.66
C SER A 519 13.04 -18.85 18.18
#